data_AF-A0A9P5JZ17-F1
#
_entry.id   AF-A0A9P5JZ17-F1
#
_cell.length_a   1.000
_cell.length_b   1.000
_cell.length_c   1.000
_cell.angle_alpha   90.00
_cell.angle_beta   90.00
_cell.angle_gamma   90.00
#
_symmetry.space_group_name_H-M   'P 1'
#
loop_
_entity.id
_entity.type
_entity.pdbx_description
1 polymer ?
#
loop_
_entity_poly.entity_id
_entity_poly.type
_entity_poly.pdbx_seq_one_letter_code
_entity_poly.pdbx_strand_id
1 'polypeptide(L)'
;MAPQSSTRAQRSTSSGVLKQGTLSFASAKRSGSSGAKDSLKGKAAASSVEPPVVAPIRVGGKRKYELESEPEYEEAPEATEALERERLDTEDSRWNKAYGQARAKMGNLQPVHAQDQSPVHHILRIFDLSYEYGPCVGVTRLERWERAAALGLNPPLEVREILMTKEGSEDSGLIQSVLYGEV
;
A
#
# COMPACT_ATOMS: atom_id res chain seq x y z
N MET A 1 -29.30 51.08 46.73
CA MET A 1 -30.08 50.51 45.62
C MET A 1 -29.66 49.06 45.44
N ALA A 2 -30.66 48.18 45.35
CA ALA A 2 -30.60 46.73 45.44
C ALA A 2 -29.89 46.04 44.25
N PRO A 3 -29.62 44.71 44.34
CA PRO A 3 -28.53 43.99 43.66
C PRO A 3 -28.98 43.24 42.40
N GLN A 4 -28.04 42.73 41.59
CA GLN A 4 -28.34 41.73 40.56
C GLN A 4 -27.45 40.50 40.71
N SER A 5 -28.08 39.36 40.45
CA SER A 5 -27.85 38.04 41.02
C SER A 5 -27.04 37.10 40.14
N SER A 6 -26.43 36.12 40.82
CA SER A 6 -25.86 34.87 40.29
C SER A 6 -26.77 34.10 39.36
N THR A 7 -26.19 33.50 38.31
CA THR A 7 -26.38 32.06 37.98
C THR A 7 -25.14 31.50 37.28
N ARG A 8 -24.40 30.62 37.97
CA ARG A 8 -23.29 29.83 37.39
C ARG A 8 -23.88 28.53 36.86
N ALA A 9 -23.89 28.34 35.54
CA ALA A 9 -24.29 27.09 34.93
C ALA A 9 -23.24 26.00 35.23
N GLN A 10 -23.64 24.96 35.97
CA GLN A 10 -22.84 23.75 36.17
C GLN A 10 -22.99 22.86 34.94
N ARG A 11 -21.89 22.65 34.18
CA ARG A 11 -21.82 21.62 33.15
C ARG A 11 -21.63 20.27 33.84
N SER A 12 -22.56 19.34 33.63
CA SER A 12 -22.43 17.95 34.03
C SER A 12 -21.44 17.23 33.11
N THR A 13 -20.35 16.71 33.69
CA THR A 13 -19.45 15.78 33.01
C THR A 13 -19.89 14.36 33.35
N SER A 14 -20.80 13.79 32.56
CA SER A 14 -21.06 12.35 32.58
C SER A 14 -19.88 11.64 31.90
N SER A 15 -18.87 11.26 32.67
CA SER A 15 -17.80 10.36 32.24
C SER A 15 -18.33 8.93 32.16
N GLY A 16 -19.04 8.62 31.07
CA GLY A 16 -19.36 7.24 30.73
C GLY A 16 -18.08 6.54 30.26
N VAL A 17 -17.57 5.59 31.05
CA VAL A 17 -16.49 4.69 30.64
C VAL A 17 -17.02 3.84 29.48
N LEU A 18 -16.53 4.12 28.27
CA LEU A 18 -16.81 3.31 27.09
C LEU A 18 -16.13 1.95 27.27
N LYS A 19 -16.92 0.91 27.58
CA LYS A 19 -16.42 -0.47 27.61
C LYS A 19 -16.17 -0.93 26.18
N GLN A 20 -14.91 -1.08 25.82
CA GLN A 20 -14.51 -1.63 24.52
C GLN A 20 -14.89 -3.12 24.47
N GLY A 21 -15.73 -3.50 23.51
CA GLY A 21 -16.07 -4.89 23.25
C GLY A 21 -14.87 -5.64 22.66
N THR A 22 -14.48 -6.76 23.27
CA THR A 22 -13.43 -7.63 22.76
C THR A 22 -14.02 -8.51 21.65
N LEU A 23 -13.54 -8.35 20.41
CA LEU A 23 -13.93 -9.22 19.31
C LEU A 23 -13.19 -10.56 19.45
N SER A 24 -13.94 -11.65 19.61
CA SER A 24 -13.38 -13.00 19.61
C SER A 24 -13.33 -13.53 18.18
N PHE A 25 -12.12 -13.83 17.70
CA PHE A 25 -11.94 -14.58 16.46
C PHE A 25 -11.96 -16.07 16.81
N ALA A 26 -13.09 -16.73 16.53
CA ALA A 26 -13.12 -18.19 16.53
C ALA A 26 -12.23 -18.68 15.39
N SER A 27 -11.13 -19.39 15.72
CA SER A 27 -10.34 -20.12 14.73
C SER A 27 -11.16 -21.31 14.23
N ALA A 28 -11.96 -21.05 13.21
CA ALA A 28 -12.69 -22.10 12.50
C ALA A 28 -11.70 -22.88 11.63
N LYS A 29 -11.33 -24.08 12.10
CA LYS A 29 -10.69 -25.11 11.29
C LYS A 29 -11.68 -25.52 10.19
N ARG A 30 -11.53 -24.91 9.01
CA ARG A 30 -12.32 -25.22 7.82
C ARG A 30 -11.98 -26.64 7.35
N SER A 31 -12.80 -27.61 7.74
CA SER A 31 -12.96 -28.89 7.05
C SER A 31 -14.02 -28.68 5.97
N GLY A 32 -13.60 -28.69 4.71
CA GLY A 32 -14.53 -28.72 3.58
C GLY A 32 -15.12 -30.12 3.43
N SER A 33 -16.44 -30.20 3.28
CA SER A 33 -17.07 -31.32 2.58
C SER A 33 -18.38 -30.85 1.97
N SER A 34 -18.39 -30.80 0.64
CA SER A 34 -19.58 -30.86 -0.20
C SER A 34 -20.46 -32.05 0.20
N GLY A 35 -21.76 -31.80 0.40
CA GLY A 35 -22.75 -32.84 0.62
C GLY A 35 -22.91 -33.71 -0.62
N ALA A 36 -22.72 -35.02 -0.45
CA ALA A 36 -23.11 -36.06 -1.40
C ALA A 36 -23.93 -37.12 -0.66
N LYS A 37 -24.85 -37.72 -1.42
CA LYS A 37 -25.92 -38.63 -1.03
C LYS A 37 -25.43 -39.97 -0.44
N ASP A 38 -26.41 -40.61 0.18
CA ASP A 38 -26.70 -42.05 0.13
C ASP A 38 -26.14 -42.97 1.23
N SER A 39 -26.81 -44.12 1.33
CA SER A 39 -27.20 -44.79 2.55
C SER A 39 -26.75 -46.25 2.49
N LEU A 40 -26.51 -46.83 3.67
CA LEU A 40 -26.60 -48.27 3.99
C LEU A 40 -25.51 -49.26 3.51
N LYS A 41 -24.95 -49.92 4.54
CA LYS A 41 -24.72 -51.38 4.69
C LYS A 41 -23.36 -51.96 4.28
N GLY A 42 -22.73 -52.63 5.26
CA GLY A 42 -21.72 -53.65 5.01
C GLY A 42 -20.72 -53.78 6.16
N LYS A 43 -20.75 -54.91 6.87
CA LYS A 43 -19.89 -55.24 8.02
C LYS A 43 -18.71 -56.12 7.56
N ALA A 44 -17.58 -55.91 8.22
CA ALA A 44 -16.52 -56.87 8.60
C ALA A 44 -15.28 -57.08 7.70
N ALA A 45 -14.18 -57.31 8.44
CA ALA A 45 -12.93 -58.03 8.12
C ALA A 45 -11.66 -57.21 7.80
N ALA A 46 -10.92 -56.93 8.87
CA ALA A 46 -9.46 -57.01 9.06
C ALA A 46 -8.49 -56.77 7.87
N SER A 47 -7.69 -55.72 7.99
CA SER A 47 -6.26 -55.75 7.68
C SER A 47 -5.55 -54.67 8.51
N SER A 48 -4.54 -55.10 9.27
CA SER A 48 -3.66 -54.27 10.09
C SER A 48 -2.60 -53.63 9.19
N VAL A 49 -2.53 -52.30 9.12
CA VAL A 49 -1.38 -51.59 8.54
C VAL A 49 -1.02 -50.41 9.43
N GLU A 50 0.20 -50.45 9.93
CA GLU A 50 0.83 -49.46 10.81
C GLU A 50 1.08 -48.11 10.11
N PRO A 51 1.19 -47.00 10.85
CA PRO A 51 1.54 -45.69 10.29
C PRO A 51 3.01 -45.66 9.81
N PRO A 52 3.34 -44.98 8.69
CA PRO A 52 4.71 -44.85 8.25
C PRO A 52 5.52 -44.00 9.23
N VAL A 53 6.55 -44.62 9.81
CA VAL A 53 7.59 -44.00 10.63
C VAL A 53 8.45 -43.07 9.77
N VAL A 54 8.51 -41.80 10.14
CA VAL A 54 9.40 -40.80 9.52
C VAL A 54 10.83 -41.04 10.04
N ALA A 55 11.74 -41.41 9.15
CA ALA A 55 13.16 -41.57 9.49
C ALA A 55 13.85 -40.21 9.70
N PRO A 56 14.74 -40.05 10.70
CA PRO A 56 15.53 -38.84 10.85
C PRO A 56 16.65 -38.79 9.81
N ILE A 57 16.69 -37.71 9.04
CA ILE A 57 17.72 -37.43 8.04
C ILE A 57 19.07 -37.24 8.76
N ARG A 58 20.02 -38.14 8.48
CA ARG A 58 21.39 -38.07 8.99
C ARG A 58 22.20 -37.07 8.17
N VAL A 59 22.64 -35.98 8.80
CA VAL A 59 23.62 -35.04 8.22
C VAL A 59 25.02 -35.60 8.44
N GLY A 60 25.64 -36.11 7.38
CA GLY A 60 27.01 -36.63 7.43
C GLY A 60 27.62 -36.70 6.05
N GLY A 61 28.10 -35.56 5.55
CA GLY A 61 28.82 -35.47 4.28
C GLY A 61 29.61 -34.19 4.22
N LYS A 62 30.94 -34.28 4.40
CA LYS A 62 31.89 -33.20 4.17
C LYS A 62 31.86 -32.87 2.67
N ARG A 63 30.98 -31.95 2.27
CA ARG A 63 31.02 -31.37 0.92
C ARG A 63 32.18 -30.40 0.89
N LYS A 64 33.22 -30.78 0.15
CA LYS A 64 34.32 -29.93 -0.28
C LYS A 64 33.69 -28.76 -1.06
N TYR A 65 33.83 -27.56 -0.53
CA TYR A 65 33.37 -26.33 -1.16
C TYR A 65 34.38 -26.00 -2.25
N GLU A 66 34.08 -26.43 -3.46
CA GLU A 66 34.72 -25.93 -4.67
C GLU A 66 34.04 -24.59 -4.95
N LEU A 67 34.78 -23.50 -4.69
CA LEU A 67 34.37 -22.14 -4.97
C LEU A 67 34.47 -21.94 -6.48
N GLU A 68 33.48 -22.46 -7.20
CA GLU A 68 33.32 -22.23 -8.62
C GLU A 68 32.73 -20.84 -8.82
N SER A 69 33.63 -19.93 -9.22
CA SER A 69 33.43 -18.70 -9.98
C SER A 69 32.08 -17.98 -9.77
N GLU A 70 32.16 -16.84 -9.09
CA GLU A 70 31.19 -15.74 -9.17
C GLU A 70 30.67 -15.62 -10.61
N PRO A 71 29.35 -15.70 -10.87
CA PRO A 71 28.84 -15.24 -12.13
C PRO A 71 29.13 -13.74 -12.18
N GLU A 72 30.01 -13.36 -13.10
CA GLU A 72 30.14 -12.00 -13.61
C GLU A 72 28.73 -11.54 -13.94
N TYR A 73 28.17 -10.73 -13.05
CA TYR A 73 26.93 -10.03 -13.29
C TYR A 73 27.26 -9.09 -14.43
N GLU A 74 26.83 -9.46 -15.64
CA GLU A 74 26.79 -8.52 -16.74
C GLU A 74 25.97 -7.32 -16.25
N GLU A 75 26.68 -6.21 -16.05
CA GLU A 75 26.13 -4.94 -15.68
C GLU A 75 25.01 -4.64 -16.69
N ALA A 76 23.77 -4.67 -16.20
CA ALA A 76 22.62 -4.30 -16.99
C ALA A 76 22.91 -2.96 -17.68
N PRO A 77 22.43 -2.71 -18.91
CA PRO A 77 22.62 -1.43 -19.59
C PRO A 77 21.78 -0.35 -18.90
N GLU A 78 22.17 0.06 -17.69
CA GLU A 78 21.38 0.91 -16.80
C GLU A 78 21.79 2.40 -16.93
N ALA A 79 22.91 2.69 -17.61
CA ALA A 79 23.48 4.04 -17.66
C ALA A 79 23.19 4.83 -18.95
N THR A 80 22.74 4.20 -20.05
CA THR A 80 22.51 4.91 -21.32
C THR A 80 21.06 5.37 -21.50
N GLU A 81 20.07 4.65 -20.97
CA GLU A 81 18.65 5.02 -21.10
C GLU A 81 18.19 6.07 -20.08
N ALA A 82 18.84 6.15 -18.91
CA ALA A 82 18.60 7.20 -17.94
C ALA A 82 18.90 8.61 -18.49
N LEU A 83 19.76 8.70 -19.51
CA LEU A 83 20.19 9.97 -20.09
C LEU A 83 19.16 10.62 -21.03
N GLU A 84 18.16 9.90 -21.52
CA GLU A 84 17.20 10.42 -22.52
C GLU A 84 15.80 10.72 -21.98
N ARG A 85 15.55 10.58 -20.67
CA ARG A 85 14.29 11.06 -20.08
C ARG A 85 14.15 12.58 -20.29
N GLU A 86 12.96 13.02 -20.69
CA GLU A 86 12.63 14.45 -20.85
C GLU A 86 12.80 15.14 -19.49
N ARG A 87 13.39 16.35 -19.49
CA ARG A 87 13.45 17.17 -18.28
C ARG A 87 12.03 17.64 -17.97
N LEU A 88 11.63 17.55 -16.71
CA LEU A 88 10.34 18.06 -16.27
C LEU A 88 10.41 19.57 -16.15
N ASP A 89 9.57 20.28 -16.89
CA ASP A 89 9.21 21.65 -16.54
C ASP A 89 8.02 21.61 -15.58
N THR A 90 8.21 22.16 -14.38
CA THR A 90 7.18 22.12 -13.34
C THR A 90 6.03 23.10 -13.61
N GLU A 91 6.28 24.15 -14.38
CA GLU A 91 5.29 25.20 -14.70
C GLU A 91 4.70 25.05 -16.11
N ASP A 92 4.89 23.87 -16.71
CA ASP A 92 4.44 23.59 -18.05
C ASP A 92 2.91 23.68 -18.17
N SER A 93 2.44 24.34 -19.23
CA SER A 93 0.99 24.52 -19.46
C SER A 93 0.24 23.19 -19.65
N ARG A 94 0.96 22.12 -19.99
CA ARG A 94 0.45 20.74 -20.08
C ARG A 94 -0.25 20.31 -18.79
N TRP A 95 0.27 20.74 -17.64
CA TRP A 95 -0.22 20.35 -16.31
C TRP A 95 -1.39 21.21 -15.81
N ASN A 96 -1.68 22.35 -16.43
CA ASN A 96 -2.72 23.28 -15.95
C ASN A 96 -4.10 22.61 -15.82
N LYS A 97 -4.45 21.74 -16.76
CA LYS A 97 -5.74 21.00 -16.73
C LYS A 97 -5.78 20.01 -15.56
N ALA A 98 -4.73 19.21 -15.39
CA ALA A 98 -4.63 18.25 -14.31
C ALA A 98 -4.60 18.95 -12.94
N TYR A 99 -3.85 20.05 -12.83
CA TYR A 99 -3.79 20.88 -11.64
C TYR A 99 -5.17 21.45 -11.26
N GLY A 100 -5.93 21.96 -12.23
CA GLY A 100 -7.30 22.44 -12.00
C GLY A 100 -8.24 21.34 -11.49
N GLN A 101 -8.18 20.13 -12.06
CA GLN A 101 -8.95 18.98 -11.59
C GLN A 101 -8.55 18.55 -10.18
N ALA A 102 -7.24 18.55 -9.91
CA ALA A 102 -6.70 18.22 -8.60
C ALA A 102 -7.25 19.22 -7.54
N ARG A 103 -7.09 20.53 -7.79
CA ARG A 103 -7.61 21.59 -6.91
C ARG A 103 -9.11 21.43 -6.64
N ALA A 104 -9.90 21.08 -7.67
CA ALA A 104 -11.32 20.82 -7.52
C ALA A 104 -11.62 19.64 -6.59
N LYS A 105 -10.86 18.53 -6.67
CA LYS A 105 -11.01 17.38 -5.75
C LYS A 105 -10.72 17.75 -4.29
N MET A 106 -9.80 18.70 -4.04
CA MET A 106 -9.49 19.23 -2.71
C MET A 106 -10.43 20.36 -2.24
N GLY A 107 -11.53 20.63 -2.96
CA GLY A 107 -12.45 21.72 -2.62
C GLY A 107 -11.84 23.11 -2.79
N ASN A 108 -10.86 23.25 -3.69
CA ASN A 108 -10.11 24.49 -3.95
C ASN A 108 -9.34 25.05 -2.74
N LEU A 109 -9.16 24.26 -1.68
CA LEU A 109 -8.36 24.64 -0.52
C LEU A 109 -6.87 24.51 -0.80
N GLN A 110 -6.10 25.44 -0.24
CA GLN A 110 -4.64 25.33 -0.24
C GLN A 110 -4.19 24.23 0.73
N PRO A 111 -3.28 23.32 0.35
CA PRO A 111 -2.77 22.31 1.27
C PRO A 111 -1.93 22.96 2.36
N VAL A 112 -2.01 22.42 3.57
CA VAL A 112 -1.46 23.03 4.81
C VAL A 112 0.07 23.14 4.81
N HIS A 113 0.78 22.40 3.95
CA HIS A 113 2.24 22.44 3.81
C HIS A 113 2.69 22.70 2.36
N ALA A 114 2.01 23.59 1.63
CA ALA A 114 2.26 23.81 0.20
C ALA A 114 3.14 25.03 -0.15
N GLN A 115 3.85 25.64 0.81
CA GLN A 115 4.48 26.95 0.61
C GLN A 115 5.56 27.01 -0.48
N ASP A 116 6.15 25.87 -0.88
CA ASP A 116 7.17 25.79 -1.93
C ASP A 116 6.85 24.71 -2.99
N GLN A 117 5.56 24.42 -3.19
CA GLN A 117 5.15 23.34 -4.09
C GLN A 117 4.65 23.87 -5.42
N SER A 118 5.32 23.41 -6.48
CA SER A 118 4.87 23.57 -7.86
C SER A 118 3.49 22.91 -8.11
N PRO A 119 2.80 23.26 -9.20
CA PRO A 119 1.55 22.63 -9.62
C PRO A 119 1.66 21.11 -9.73
N VAL A 120 2.82 20.61 -10.17
CA VAL A 120 3.13 19.17 -10.26
C VAL A 120 3.04 18.49 -8.89
N HIS A 121 3.68 19.06 -7.86
CA HIS A 121 3.60 18.49 -6.51
C HIS A 121 2.16 18.44 -5.99
N HIS A 122 1.35 19.42 -6.36
CA HIS A 122 -0.06 19.45 -5.98
C HIS A 122 -0.86 18.33 -6.65
N ILE A 123 -0.63 18.07 -7.94
CA ILE A 123 -1.23 16.95 -8.68
C ILE A 123 -0.87 15.63 -7.99
N LEU A 124 0.42 15.40 -7.73
CA LEU A 124 0.92 14.18 -7.10
C LEU A 124 0.38 13.99 -5.68
N ARG A 125 0.28 15.06 -4.89
CA ARG A 125 -0.31 15.00 -3.54
C ARG A 125 -1.76 14.53 -3.57
N ILE A 126 -2.53 14.99 -4.53
CA ILE A 126 -3.96 14.65 -4.60
C ILE A 126 -4.15 13.22 -5.08
N PHE A 127 -3.29 12.77 -5.99
CA PHE A 127 -3.17 11.36 -6.30
C PHE A 127 -2.90 10.55 -5.02
N ASP A 128 -1.90 10.94 -4.21
CA ASP A 128 -1.58 10.32 -2.91
C ASP A 128 -2.75 10.23 -1.93
N LEU A 129 -3.51 11.31 -1.80
CA LEU A 129 -4.63 11.42 -0.86
C LEU A 129 -5.93 10.79 -1.39
N SER A 130 -6.02 10.51 -2.69
CA SER A 130 -7.19 9.85 -3.28
C SER A 130 -7.19 8.34 -2.97
N TYR A 131 -8.22 7.83 -2.30
CA TYR A 131 -8.33 6.39 -2.02
C TYR A 131 -8.77 5.55 -3.23
N GLU A 132 -9.16 6.20 -4.33
CA GLU A 132 -9.69 5.59 -5.56
C GLU A 132 -8.70 4.62 -6.23
N TYR A 133 -7.39 4.85 -6.04
CA TYR A 133 -6.31 4.09 -6.69
C TYR A 133 -5.60 3.11 -5.74
N GLY A 134 -6.18 2.85 -4.57
CA GLY A 134 -5.63 1.95 -3.55
C GLY A 134 -4.62 2.61 -2.61
N PRO A 135 -4.00 1.88 -1.66
CA PRO A 135 -3.16 2.46 -0.61
C PRO A 135 -1.84 3.03 -1.14
N CYS A 136 -1.42 4.21 -0.68
CA CYS A 136 -0.13 4.84 -1.06
C CYS A 136 1.02 4.55 -0.09
N VAL A 137 0.74 4.04 1.10
CA VAL A 137 1.76 3.81 2.13
C VAL A 137 2.64 2.61 1.75
N GLY A 138 3.96 2.77 1.86
CA GLY A 138 4.93 1.71 1.62
C GLY A 138 5.16 1.34 0.15
N VAL A 139 4.69 2.16 -0.79
CA VAL A 139 4.94 2.01 -2.23
C VAL A 139 5.32 3.37 -2.83
N THR A 140 6.11 3.36 -3.90
CA THR A 140 6.40 4.57 -4.66
C THR A 140 5.17 5.03 -5.45
N ARG A 141 5.13 6.29 -5.88
CA ARG A 141 4.03 6.81 -6.70
C ARG A 141 3.87 6.07 -8.02
N LEU A 142 4.99 5.67 -8.63
CA LEU A 142 4.99 4.95 -9.90
C LEU A 142 4.39 3.54 -9.74
N GLU A 143 4.85 2.77 -8.75
CA GLU A 143 4.30 1.44 -8.46
C GLU A 143 2.80 1.50 -8.12
N ARG A 144 2.39 2.52 -7.36
CA ARG A 144 0.98 2.74 -7.05
C ARG A 144 0.16 2.98 -8.31
N TRP A 145 0.68 3.80 -9.23
CA TRP A 145 0.04 4.09 -10.51
C TRP A 145 -0.11 2.83 -11.35
N GLU A 146 0.96 2.04 -11.49
CA GLU A 146 0.97 0.79 -12.27
C GLU A 146 -0.01 -0.23 -11.71
N ARG A 147 -0.07 -0.37 -10.38
CA ARG A 147 -1.04 -1.25 -9.73
C ARG A 147 -2.48 -0.79 -9.98
N ALA A 148 -2.75 0.52 -9.89
CA ALA A 148 -4.08 1.05 -10.18
C ALA A 148 -4.48 0.85 -11.65
N ALA A 149 -3.53 0.99 -12.58
CA ALA A 149 -3.73 0.71 -13.99
C ALA A 149 -3.99 -0.79 -14.24
N ALA A 150 -3.23 -1.68 -13.59
CA ALA A 150 -3.43 -3.13 -13.66
C ALA A 150 -4.81 -3.56 -13.11
N LEU A 151 -5.33 -2.84 -12.12
CA LEU A 151 -6.68 -3.03 -11.57
C LEU A 151 -7.78 -2.37 -12.41
N GLY A 152 -7.45 -1.66 -13.49
CA GLY A 152 -8.42 -0.99 -14.35
C GLY A 152 -9.10 0.22 -13.70
N LEU A 153 -8.46 0.85 -12.70
CA LEU A 153 -9.00 2.01 -11.96
C LEU A 153 -8.80 3.35 -12.70
N ASN A 154 -8.22 3.32 -13.89
CA ASN A 154 -7.96 4.48 -14.75
C ASN A 154 -7.30 5.66 -13.99
N PRO A 155 -6.09 5.46 -13.44
CA PRO A 155 -5.35 6.56 -12.83
C PRO A 155 -5.01 7.67 -13.87
N PRO A 156 -4.83 8.93 -13.45
CA PRO A 156 -4.53 10.03 -14.37
C PRO A 156 -3.21 9.80 -15.11
N LEU A 157 -3.19 9.99 -16.43
CA LEU A 157 -2.00 9.73 -17.26
C LEU A 157 -0.88 10.72 -16.94
N GLU A 158 -1.25 11.94 -16.60
CA GLU A 158 -0.34 13.04 -16.28
C GLU A 158 0.59 12.68 -15.12
N VAL A 159 0.09 11.92 -14.14
CA VAL A 159 0.90 11.44 -13.01
C VAL A 159 2.04 10.54 -13.51
N ARG A 160 1.76 9.62 -14.44
CA ARG A 160 2.80 8.75 -15.00
C ARG A 160 3.79 9.54 -15.85
N GLU A 161 3.31 10.47 -16.67
CA GLU A 161 4.17 11.30 -17.50
C GLU A 161 5.16 12.11 -16.65
N ILE A 162 4.69 12.71 -15.56
CA ILE A 162 5.52 13.39 -14.57
C ILE A 162 6.58 12.44 -14.00
N LEU A 163 6.19 11.23 -13.59
CA LEU A 163 7.10 10.26 -12.96
C LEU A 163 8.10 9.62 -13.94
N MET A 164 7.81 9.63 -15.24
CA MET A 164 8.72 9.13 -16.28
C MET A 164 9.79 10.15 -16.70
N THR A 165 9.70 11.40 -16.21
CA THR A 165 10.74 12.41 -16.43
C THR A 165 11.98 12.17 -15.56
N LYS A 166 13.08 12.89 -15.84
CA LYS A 166 14.32 12.81 -15.04
C LYS A 166 14.07 13.13 -13.57
N GLU A 167 13.46 14.28 -13.30
CA GLU A 167 13.13 14.73 -11.95
C GLU A 167 12.20 13.74 -11.25
N GLY A 168 11.23 13.17 -11.97
CA GLY A 168 10.32 12.15 -11.46
C GLY A 168 11.00 10.84 -11.03
N SER A 169 12.24 10.59 -11.47
CA SER A 169 13.05 9.43 -11.12
C SER A 169 14.18 9.72 -10.12
N GLU A 170 14.56 10.99 -9.95
CA GLU A 170 15.68 11.41 -9.08
C GLU A 170 15.20 12.13 -7.80
N ASP A 171 14.14 12.94 -7.88
CA ASP A 171 13.63 13.70 -6.74
C ASP A 171 12.76 12.83 -5.83
N SER A 172 13.24 12.58 -4.61
CA SER A 172 12.47 11.88 -3.58
C SER A 172 11.11 12.54 -3.29
N GLY A 173 10.99 13.86 -3.44
CA GLY A 173 9.73 14.59 -3.27
C GLY A 173 8.69 14.27 -4.34
N LEU A 174 9.11 13.81 -5.53
CA LEU A 174 8.27 13.38 -6.65
C LEU A 174 8.07 11.85 -6.68
N ILE A 175 9.06 11.07 -6.29
CA ILE A 175 8.99 9.60 -6.31
C ILE A 175 8.13 9.06 -5.16
N GLN A 176 8.32 9.59 -3.95
CA GLN A 176 7.78 9.02 -2.72
C GLN A 176 6.40 9.57 -2.38
N SER A 177 5.55 8.78 -1.71
CA SER A 177 4.23 9.25 -1.28
C SER A 177 4.31 10.39 -0.26
N VAL A 178 3.25 11.20 -0.14
CA VAL A 178 3.16 12.30 0.85
C VAL A 178 3.41 11.84 2.29
N LEU A 179 3.09 10.59 2.62
CA LEU A 179 3.24 10.03 3.98
C LEU A 179 4.57 9.31 4.18
N TYR A 180 5.48 9.36 3.20
CA TYR A 180 6.78 8.70 3.30
C TYR A 180 7.61 9.29 4.43
N GLY A 181 8.06 8.43 5.37
CA GLY A 181 8.84 8.84 6.53
C GLY A 181 8.04 9.39 7.72
N GLU A 182 6.71 9.51 7.62
CA GLU A 182 5.84 9.90 8.75
C GLU A 182 5.31 8.70 9.56
N VAL A 183 5.46 7.48 9.03
CA VAL A 183 4.89 6.23 9.57
C VAL A 183 5.96 5.28 10.08
#